data_AF-A0A2S9QR85-F1
#
_entry.id   AF-A0A2S9QR85-F1
#
_cell.length_a   1.000
_cell.length_b   1.000
_cell.length_c   1.000
_cell.angle_alpha   90.00
_cell.angle_beta   90.00
_cell.angle_gamma   90.00
#
_symmetry.space_group_name_H-M   'P 1'
#
loop_
_entity.id
_entity.type
_entity.pdbx_description
1 polymer ?
#
loop_
_entity_poly.entity_id
_entity_poly.type
_entity_poly.pdbx_seq_one_letter_code
_entity_poly.pdbx_strand_id
1 'polypeptide(L)'
;MQLGARWRVGEPPHSGVPPALHAVIAEAEAAHPGASAWTLTWLEGRPRCALGGDGLAPLLTVTLGPSGEPLVEAERNSAAPPADDEDDDWLT
;
A
#
# COMPACT_ATOMS: atom_id res chain seq x y z
N MET A 1 -5.35 -12.66 19.32
CA MET A 1 -4.87 -12.90 17.93
C MET A 1 -5.90 -12.27 17.00
N GLN A 2 -5.54 -11.21 16.27
CA GLN A 2 -6.46 -10.57 15.33
C GLN A 2 -6.17 -11.13 13.95
N LEU A 3 -7.13 -11.87 13.40
CA LEU A 3 -6.97 -12.51 12.09
C LEU A 3 -6.98 -11.42 11.01
N GLY A 4 -6.08 -11.52 10.04
CA GLY A 4 -6.14 -10.70 8.84
C GLY A 4 -7.40 -11.00 8.02
N ALA A 5 -7.73 -10.12 7.09
CA ALA A 5 -8.85 -10.29 6.18
C ALA A 5 -8.46 -9.90 4.76
N ARG A 6 -9.17 -10.42 3.76
CA ARG A 6 -8.99 -10.04 2.35
C ARG A 6 -10.36 -9.84 1.71
N TRP A 7 -10.52 -8.76 0.94
CA TRP A 7 -11.73 -8.45 0.17
C TRP A 7 -11.35 -7.92 -1.22
N ARG A 8 -12.25 -8.00 -2.21
CA ARG A 8 -11.95 -7.46 -3.55
C ARG A 8 -12.13 -5.95 -3.60
N VAL A 9 -11.44 -5.34 -4.57
CA VAL A 9 -11.67 -3.93 -4.90
C VAL A 9 -13.13 -3.73 -5.33
N GLY A 10 -13.75 -2.66 -4.83
CA GLY A 10 -15.17 -2.35 -5.07
C GLY A 10 -16.17 -3.11 -4.20
N GLU A 11 -15.72 -4.07 -3.37
CA GLU A 11 -16.52 -4.63 -2.28
C GLU A 11 -16.42 -3.77 -1.02
N PRO A 12 -17.43 -3.78 -0.13
CA PRO A 12 -17.37 -3.04 1.12
C PRO A 12 -16.15 -3.49 1.97
N PRO A 13 -15.44 -2.54 2.63
CA PRO A 13 -14.31 -2.87 3.50
C PRO A 13 -14.71 -3.87 4.59
N HIS A 14 -13.79 -4.78 4.93
CA HIS A 14 -14.01 -5.74 6.01
C HIS A 14 -14.30 -5.02 7.34
N SER A 15 -15.12 -5.62 8.22
CA SER A 15 -15.55 -5.00 9.50
C SER A 15 -14.41 -4.63 10.45
N GLY A 16 -13.23 -5.22 10.25
CA GLY A 16 -12.00 -4.89 10.98
C GLY A 16 -11.29 -3.62 10.50
N VAL A 17 -11.72 -3.03 9.38
CA VAL A 17 -11.17 -1.79 8.83
C VAL A 17 -11.84 -0.59 9.49
N PRO A 18 -11.09 0.30 10.17
CA PRO A 18 -11.64 1.51 10.77
C PRO A 18 -12.33 2.41 9.74
N PRO A 19 -13.45 3.05 10.09
CA PRO A 19 -14.17 3.94 9.18
C PRO A 19 -13.33 5.12 8.69
N ALA A 20 -12.36 5.57 9.48
CA ALA A 20 -11.39 6.61 9.09
C ALA A 20 -10.58 6.24 7.83
N LEU A 21 -10.41 4.95 7.53
CA LEU A 21 -9.68 4.50 6.35
C LEU A 21 -10.57 4.32 5.11
N HIS A 22 -11.91 4.34 5.26
CA HIS A 22 -12.83 3.98 4.16
C HIS A 22 -12.77 4.97 3.00
N ALA A 23 -12.72 6.28 3.30
CA ALA A 23 -12.58 7.32 2.27
C ALA A 23 -11.27 7.12 1.48
N VAL A 24 -10.17 6.92 2.19
CA VAL A 24 -8.84 6.72 1.59
C VAL A 24 -8.77 5.44 0.77
N ILE A 25 -9.43 4.37 1.20
CA ILE A 25 -9.55 3.12 0.43
C ILE A 25 -10.30 3.38 -0.89
N ALA A 26 -11.43 4.09 -0.86
CA ALA A 26 -12.19 4.40 -2.07
C ALA A 26 -11.39 5.29 -3.04
N GLU A 27 -10.66 6.29 -2.53
CA GLU A 27 -9.77 7.13 -3.34
C GLU A 27 -8.62 6.31 -3.95
N ALA A 28 -8.03 5.40 -3.18
CA ALA A 28 -6.97 4.51 -3.63
C ALA A 28 -7.44 3.55 -4.74
N GLU A 29 -8.65 3.00 -4.63
CA GLU A 29 -9.27 2.18 -5.68
C GLU A 29 -9.49 2.98 -6.97
N ALA A 30 -10.00 4.21 -6.86
CA ALA A 30 -10.20 5.10 -8.01
C ALA A 30 -8.88 5.48 -8.70
N ALA A 31 -7.81 5.65 -7.92
CA ALA A 31 -6.47 5.95 -8.44
C ALA A 31 -5.78 4.73 -9.09
N HIS A 32 -6.18 3.50 -8.76
CA HIS A 32 -5.55 2.27 -9.22
C HIS A 32 -6.57 1.32 -9.88
N PRO A 33 -7.02 1.61 -11.11
CA PRO A 33 -8.02 0.79 -11.80
C PRO A 33 -7.57 -0.65 -12.10
N GLY A 34 -6.26 -0.94 -12.01
CA GLY A 34 -5.70 -2.30 -12.13
C GLY A 34 -5.57 -3.05 -10.81
N ALA A 35 -6.07 -2.50 -9.71
CA ALA A 35 -6.03 -3.19 -8.41
C ALA A 35 -7.06 -4.31 -8.34
N SER A 36 -6.73 -5.40 -7.64
CA SER A 36 -7.54 -6.61 -7.59
C SER A 36 -8.22 -6.84 -6.24
N ALA A 37 -7.48 -6.69 -5.15
CA ALA A 37 -7.95 -6.98 -3.81
C ALA A 37 -7.18 -6.23 -2.74
N TRP A 38 -7.84 -6.02 -1.61
CA TRP A 38 -7.25 -5.50 -0.39
C TRP A 38 -6.93 -6.61 0.58
N THR A 39 -5.81 -6.46 1.29
CA THR A 39 -5.39 -7.36 2.36
C THR A 39 -5.21 -6.56 3.64
N LEU A 40 -6.04 -6.81 4.65
CA LEU A 40 -5.89 -6.29 6.01
C LEU A 40 -4.98 -7.21 6.81
N THR A 41 -3.93 -6.60 7.35
CA THR A 41 -3.00 -7.19 8.32
C THR A 41 -2.95 -6.32 9.57
N TRP A 42 -2.45 -6.89 10.66
CA TRP A 42 -2.30 -6.19 11.93
C TRP A 42 -0.84 -6.22 12.34
N LEU A 43 -0.20 -5.06 12.36
CA LEU A 43 1.18 -4.89 12.80
C LEU A 43 1.20 -4.05 14.06
N GLU A 44 1.78 -4.58 15.14
CA GLU A 44 1.87 -3.88 16.44
C GLU A 44 0.51 -3.38 16.95
N GLY A 45 -0.58 -4.10 16.64
CA GLY A 45 -1.95 -3.73 16.99
C GLY A 45 -2.60 -2.68 16.08
N ARG A 46 -1.92 -2.25 15.01
CA ARG A 46 -2.44 -1.27 14.04
C ARG A 46 -2.93 -1.94 12.76
N PRO A 47 -4.08 -1.50 12.22
CA PRO A 47 -4.58 -2.03 10.95
C PRO A 47 -3.72 -1.50 9.80
N ARG A 48 -3.29 -2.43 8.94
CA ARG A 48 -2.52 -2.19 7.72
C ARG A 48 -3.24 -2.83 6.54
N CYS A 49 -3.82 -2.00 5.67
CA CYS A 49 -4.54 -2.42 4.48
C CYS A 49 -3.64 -2.25 3.26
N ALA A 50 -3.21 -3.35 2.65
CA ALA A 50 -2.40 -3.35 1.44
C ALA A 50 -3.26 -3.60 0.21
N LEU A 51 -3.10 -2.79 -0.84
CA LEU A 51 -3.77 -2.96 -2.13
C LEU A 51 -2.91 -3.83 -3.05
N GLY A 52 -3.42 -4.99 -3.44
CA GLY A 52 -2.77 -5.87 -4.40
C GLY A 52 -3.15 -5.55 -5.85
N GLY A 53 -2.20 -5.68 -6.76
CA GLY A 53 -2.40 -5.65 -8.22
C GLY A 53 -2.00 -6.97 -8.87
N ASP A 54 -1.65 -6.94 -10.16
CA ASP A 54 -1.14 -8.09 -10.92
C ASP A 54 0.27 -8.57 -10.48
N GLY A 55 0.97 -7.78 -9.65
CA GLY A 55 2.31 -8.09 -9.15
C GLY A 55 2.33 -8.81 -7.80
N LEU A 56 3.53 -9.24 -7.39
CA LEU A 56 3.78 -9.83 -6.06
C LEU A 56 3.80 -8.80 -4.93
N ALA A 57 4.14 -7.54 -5.25
CA ALA A 57 4.20 -6.44 -4.29
C ALA A 57 2.86 -5.68 -4.25
N PRO A 58 2.47 -5.11 -3.09
CA PRO A 58 1.31 -4.25 -3.01
C PRO A 58 1.56 -2.93 -3.74
N LEU A 59 0.55 -2.38 -4.41
CA LEU A 59 0.60 -1.09 -5.09
C LEU A 59 0.70 0.07 -4.08
N LEU A 60 -0.04 -0.05 -2.99
CA LEU A 60 -0.01 0.90 -1.88
C LEU A 60 -0.44 0.22 -0.58
N THR A 61 -0.10 0.87 0.52
CA THR A 61 -0.52 0.48 1.85
C THR A 61 -1.15 1.66 2.57
N VAL A 62 -2.36 1.46 3.08
CA VAL A 62 -3.05 2.38 3.99
C VAL A 62 -2.93 1.86 5.41
N THR A 63 -2.43 2.69 6.32
CA THR A 63 -2.32 2.38 7.76
C THR A 63 -3.04 3.43 8.58
N LEU A 64 -3.41 3.07 9.82
CA LEU A 64 -3.90 4.03 10.79
C LEU A 64 -2.73 4.53 11.65
N GLY A 65 -2.51 5.84 11.62
CA GLY A 65 -1.55 6.55 12.45
C GLY A 65 -1.90 6.50 13.94
N PRO A 66 -0.96 6.85 14.82
CA PRO A 66 -1.16 6.83 16.26
C PRO A 66 -2.25 7.82 16.72
N SER A 67 -2.50 8.90 15.97
CA SER A 67 -3.56 9.87 16.25
C SER A 67 -4.91 9.48 15.63
N GLY A 68 -4.95 8.37 14.89
CA GLY A 68 -6.13 7.97 14.12
C GLY A 68 -6.20 8.61 12.73
N GLU A 69 -5.14 9.27 12.25
CA GLU A 69 -5.11 9.74 10.86
C GLU A 69 -4.77 8.61 9.88
N PRO A 70 -5.39 8.55 8.69
CA PRO A 70 -4.96 7.63 7.66
C PRO A 70 -3.59 8.03 7.10
N LEU A 71 -2.66 7.09 7.08
CA LEU A 71 -1.33 7.22 6.48
C LEU A 71 -1.28 6.34 5.23
N VAL A 72 -0.99 6.95 4.08
CA VAL A 72 -0.87 6.24 2.80
C VAL A 72 0.60 6.16 2.40
N GLU A 73 1.12 4.94 2.36
CA GLU A 73 2.42 4.63 1.78
C GLU A 73 2.20 3.97 0.42
N ALA A 74 2.38 4.73 -0.66
CA ALA A 74 2.50 4.12 -1.99
C ALA A 74 3.86 3.43 -2.09
N GLU A 75 3.89 2.20 -2.62
CA GLU A 75 5.14 1.58 -3.05
C GLU A 75 5.63 2.42 -4.22
N ARG A 76 6.53 3.37 -3.92
CA ARG A 76 7.19 4.15 -4.95
C ARG A 76 8.08 3.16 -5.68
N ASN A 77 7.60 2.66 -6.83
CA ASN A 77 8.45 2.04 -7.82
C ASN A 77 9.62 3.01 -8.00
N SER A 78 10.78 2.66 -7.46
CA SER A 78 11.96 3.51 -7.43
C SER A 78 12.57 3.47 -8.82
N ALA A 79 11.84 4.01 -9.79
CA ALA A 79 12.32 4.24 -11.14
C ALA A 79 13.08 5.58 -11.14
N ALA A 80 14.28 5.54 -10.57
CA ALA A 80 15.37 6.41 -10.95
C ALA A 80 16.68 5.72 -10.53
N PRO A 81 17.33 4.94 -11.41
CA PRO A 81 18.78 4.95 -11.37
C PRO A 81 19.20 6.41 -11.65
N PRO A 82 19.98 7.10 -10.79
CA PRO A 82 20.80 8.17 -11.33
C PRO A 82 21.60 7.54 -12.46
N ALA A 83 21.61 8.23 -13.60
CA ALA A 83 22.34 7.81 -14.78
C ALA A 83 23.75 7.39 -14.35
N ASP A 84 24.11 6.23 -14.85
CA ASP A 84 25.46 5.76 -14.98
C ASP A 84 26.40 6.94 -15.30
N ASP A 85 27.32 7.24 -14.38
CA ASP A 85 28.53 7.99 -14.67
C ASP A 85 29.63 6.93 -14.76
N GLU A 86 29.56 6.08 -15.79
CA GLU A 86 30.73 5.46 -16.39
C GLU A 86 31.61 6.59 -16.93
N ASP A 87 32.52 7.09 -16.11
CA ASP A 87 33.79 7.64 -16.59
C ASP A 87 34.92 7.26 -15.60
N ASP A 88 35.43 6.05 -15.82
CA ASP A 88 36.87 5.84 -16.07
C ASP A 88 37.87 6.51 -15.08
N ASP A 89 37.96 6.03 -13.84
CA ASP A 89 39.09 6.34 -12.92
C ASP A 89 39.62 5.06 -12.23
N TRP A 90 39.72 3.96 -12.98
CA TRP A 90 40.37 2.72 -12.51
C TRP A 90 41.67 2.38 -13.25
N LEU A 91 42.21 3.31 -14.06
CA LEU A 91 43.54 3.14 -14.64
C LEU A 91 44.25 4.48 -15.02
N THR A 92 44.75 5.20 -14.02
CA THR A 92 45.93 6.07 -14.15
C THR A 92 46.76 6.07 -12.88
#